data_AF-A0A2K5QI29-F1
#
_entry.id   AF-A0A2K5QI29-F1
#
_cell.length_a   1.000
_cell.length_b   1.000
_cell.length_c   1.000
_cell.angle_alpha   90.00
_cell.angle_beta   90.00
_cell.angle_gamma   90.00
#
_symmetry.space_group_name_H-M   'P 1'
#
loop_
_entity.id
_entity.type
_entity.pdbx_description
1 polymer ?
#
loop_
_entity_poly.entity_id
_entity_poly.type
_entity_poly.pdbx_seq_one_letter_code
_entity_poly.pdbx_strand_id
1 'polypeptide(L)'
;MPRARSRGGWKPGQHLSSPQCHHPSPSRAVEGHTSIFFFEMESRCLSPRLECSGAISGHCNLQLLDSGDSPASASGVARTRGACRHAGQNLRNAEYLIFSFSEKRCPTLAMPANGGFKCVDGAYFNSRCEYYCSPGYTLKGERTVTCMDNKAWSGRPAFCVDMEPPRIKCPSVKERIAEPNKLTVRVSWETPEGRDTADGILTDVILKGLPPGSHFPEGDHKIQYTVYDRAENKGTCKFRVKVRVKRCGKLNAPENGYMKCSSDGDNYGATCEFSCIGGYELQGSPARVCQSNLAWSGTEPTCAAMNVNVGVRTAAALLDQFYEKRRLLIVSTPTARNLLYRLQLGMLQQAQCGLDLRHITVVELVGVFPTLIGRIGAKIMPPALALQLRLLLRIPLYSFSMVLVDKHGMDKERYVSLVMPVALFNLIDTFPLRKEEMVLQAEMGQTCST
;
A
#
# COMPACT_ATOMS: atom_id res chain seq x y z
N MET A 1 52.10 -66.49 -23.64
CA MET A 1 52.45 -67.88 -24.05
C MET A 1 51.91 -68.82 -22.99
N PRO A 2 51.49 -70.06 -23.31
CA PRO A 2 51.49 -70.73 -24.63
C PRO A 2 50.05 -70.97 -25.15
N ARG A 3 49.75 -71.11 -26.46
CA ARG A 3 50.28 -71.93 -27.58
C ARG A 3 49.88 -73.41 -27.55
N ALA A 4 49.71 -73.91 -28.78
CA ALA A 4 49.65 -75.30 -29.28
C ALA A 4 48.22 -75.85 -29.42
N ARG A 5 47.66 -76.16 -30.60
CA ARG A 5 48.17 -76.86 -31.81
C ARG A 5 48.88 -78.18 -31.48
N SER A 6 48.16 -79.30 -31.63
CA SER A 6 48.31 -80.24 -32.76
C SER A 6 48.29 -81.73 -32.40
N ARG A 7 47.47 -82.46 -33.19
CA ARG A 7 47.67 -83.78 -33.84
C ARG A 7 47.87 -85.06 -33.02
N GLY A 8 47.17 -86.09 -33.51
CA GLY A 8 47.28 -87.52 -33.20
C GLY A 8 45.89 -88.06 -32.89
N GLY A 9 45.04 -88.50 -33.84
CA GLY A 9 45.33 -89.42 -34.93
C GLY A 9 45.41 -90.82 -34.36
N TRP A 10 44.34 -91.62 -34.45
CA TRP A 10 44.28 -93.10 -34.53
C TRP A 10 42.88 -93.45 -35.06
N LYS A 11 42.80 -94.04 -36.26
CA LYS A 11 41.63 -94.76 -36.78
C LYS A 11 41.83 -96.24 -36.45
N PRO A 12 40.77 -96.96 -36.07
CA PRO A 12 40.39 -98.10 -36.92
C PRO A 12 38.87 -98.28 -37.07
N GLY A 13 38.47 -98.81 -38.23
CA GLY A 13 37.29 -99.66 -38.38
C GLY A 13 35.92 -98.98 -38.50
N GLN A 14 35.40 -98.91 -39.72
CA GLN A 14 33.98 -98.71 -40.00
C GLN A 14 33.20 -99.99 -39.67
N HIS A 15 32.02 -99.87 -39.01
CA HIS A 15 30.78 -100.50 -39.47
C HIS A 15 29.54 -99.90 -38.77
N LEU A 16 28.76 -99.18 -39.59
CA LEU A 16 27.35 -98.75 -39.58
C LEU A 16 26.60 -98.23 -38.32
N SER A 17 26.01 -97.06 -38.57
CA SER A 17 25.24 -96.05 -37.84
C SER A 17 23.83 -96.39 -37.33
N SER A 18 23.46 -95.77 -36.20
CA SER A 18 22.07 -95.39 -35.82
C SER A 18 21.92 -93.85 -35.93
N PRO A 19 20.79 -93.27 -36.38
CA PRO A 19 20.70 -91.83 -36.64
C PRO A 19 20.33 -91.00 -35.39
N GLN A 20 21.05 -89.91 -35.16
CA GLN A 20 20.71 -88.80 -34.26
C GLN A 20 19.83 -87.77 -34.98
N CYS A 21 18.82 -87.22 -34.30
CA CYS A 21 17.95 -86.14 -34.82
C CYS A 21 18.49 -84.75 -34.43
N HIS A 22 18.55 -83.81 -35.38
CA HIS A 22 18.83 -82.38 -35.16
C HIS A 22 17.51 -81.57 -35.24
N HIS A 23 17.30 -80.61 -34.34
CA HIS A 23 16.20 -79.65 -34.44
C HIS A 23 16.55 -78.48 -35.37
N PRO A 24 15.66 -78.05 -36.29
CA PRO A 24 15.90 -76.88 -37.13
C PRO A 24 15.72 -75.57 -36.35
N SER A 25 16.47 -74.55 -36.73
CA SER A 25 16.38 -73.19 -36.16
C SER A 25 15.35 -72.35 -36.94
N PRO A 26 14.46 -71.58 -36.28
CA PRO A 26 13.43 -70.83 -36.99
C PRO A 26 14.00 -69.65 -37.79
N SER A 27 13.44 -69.39 -38.98
CA SER A 27 13.67 -68.18 -39.76
C SER A 27 12.59 -67.14 -39.46
N ARG A 28 13.01 -65.91 -39.13
CA ARG A 28 12.15 -64.79 -38.72
C ARG A 28 12.06 -63.77 -39.85
N ALA A 29 10.85 -63.47 -40.32
CA ALA A 29 10.59 -62.31 -41.18
C ALA A 29 9.77 -61.28 -40.39
N VAL A 30 10.17 -60.00 -40.49
CA VAL A 30 9.50 -58.88 -39.80
C VAL A 30 9.03 -57.88 -40.85
N GLU A 31 7.72 -57.72 -40.98
CA GLU A 31 7.10 -56.65 -41.76
C GLU A 31 6.21 -55.82 -40.81
N GLY A 32 6.68 -54.61 -40.45
CA GLY A 32 6.02 -53.76 -39.44
C GLY A 32 5.99 -54.39 -38.04
N HIS A 33 4.91 -54.17 -37.28
CA HIS A 33 4.71 -54.70 -35.92
C HIS A 33 4.33 -56.19 -35.88
N THR A 34 4.43 -56.91 -37.00
CA THR A 34 4.04 -58.32 -37.12
C THR A 34 5.30 -59.16 -37.35
N SER A 35 5.57 -60.11 -36.46
CA SER A 35 6.65 -61.10 -36.65
C SER A 35 6.05 -62.40 -37.17
N ILE A 36 6.53 -62.87 -38.31
CA ILE A 36 6.11 -64.13 -38.94
C ILE A 36 7.25 -65.13 -38.78
N PHE A 37 6.95 -66.28 -38.19
CA PHE A 37 7.91 -67.37 -37.99
C PHE A 37 7.55 -68.52 -38.92
N PHE A 38 8.56 -69.00 -39.66
CA PHE A 38 8.43 -70.18 -40.50
C PHE A 38 9.10 -71.36 -39.81
N PHE A 39 8.38 -72.49 -39.70
CA PHE A 39 8.92 -73.76 -39.23
C PHE A 39 8.80 -74.78 -40.35
N GLU A 40 9.93 -75.32 -40.78
CA GLU A 40 9.97 -76.41 -41.75
C GLU A 40 10.08 -77.74 -40.99
N MET A 41 9.16 -78.66 -41.25
CA MET A 41 9.04 -79.92 -40.52
C MET A 41 9.46 -81.07 -41.43
N GLU A 42 10.66 -81.62 -41.24
CA GLU A 42 11.07 -82.84 -41.95
C GLU A 42 10.42 -84.09 -41.33
N SER A 43 9.76 -84.87 -42.18
CA SER A 43 8.73 -85.87 -41.83
C SER A 43 9.22 -87.19 -41.19
N ARG A 44 10.17 -87.18 -40.23
CA ARG A 44 10.55 -88.42 -39.50
C ARG A 44 10.76 -88.23 -37.99
N CYS A 45 9.82 -87.61 -37.30
CA CYS A 45 9.70 -87.71 -35.85
C CYS A 45 8.24 -87.95 -35.45
N LEU A 46 7.96 -89.06 -34.76
CA LEU A 46 6.69 -89.31 -34.10
C LEU A 46 6.58 -88.40 -32.87
N SER A 47 5.63 -87.46 -32.92
CA SER A 47 5.28 -86.46 -31.89
C SER A 47 6.26 -85.30 -31.74
N PRO A 48 5.99 -84.14 -32.37
CA PRO A 48 6.66 -82.90 -32.00
C PRO A 48 5.99 -82.32 -30.75
N ARG A 49 6.75 -82.20 -29.66
CA ARG A 49 6.36 -81.39 -28.49
C ARG A 49 7.04 -80.04 -28.65
N LEU A 50 6.28 -79.01 -29.00
CA LEU A 50 6.78 -77.63 -29.00
C LEU A 50 6.70 -77.09 -27.56
N GLU A 51 7.84 -76.91 -26.90
CA GLU A 51 7.92 -76.12 -25.67
C GLU A 51 8.42 -74.72 -26.03
N CYS A 52 7.52 -73.74 -26.01
CA CYS A 52 7.90 -72.34 -26.11
C CYS A 52 8.40 -71.87 -24.72
N SER A 53 9.71 -71.70 -24.57
CA SER A 53 10.31 -71.05 -23.39
C SER A 53 10.36 -69.54 -23.60
N GLY A 54 9.42 -68.83 -22.96
CA GLY A 54 9.38 -67.36 -22.98
C GLY A 54 8.04 -66.83 -22.50
N ALA A 55 8.05 -65.74 -21.74
CA ALA A 55 6.85 -65.04 -21.31
C ALA A 55 6.26 -64.26 -22.50
N ILE A 56 5.46 -64.92 -23.33
CA ILE A 56 4.80 -64.29 -24.48
C ILE A 56 3.33 -64.08 -24.12
N SER A 57 2.99 -62.81 -23.84
CA SER A 57 1.63 -62.37 -23.54
C SER A 57 0.91 -62.03 -24.85
N GLY A 58 0.50 -63.05 -25.62
CA GLY A 58 -0.24 -62.89 -26.86
C GLY A 58 -1.38 -63.90 -26.97
N HIS A 59 -2.54 -63.44 -27.45
CA HIS A 59 -3.62 -64.35 -27.88
C HIS A 59 -3.28 -64.92 -29.25
N CYS A 60 -3.23 -66.25 -29.38
CA CYS A 60 -3.15 -66.92 -30.68
C CYS A 60 -4.48 -66.77 -31.41
N ASN A 61 -4.44 -66.24 -32.64
CA ASN A 61 -5.52 -66.47 -33.59
C ASN A 61 -4.95 -67.37 -34.70
N LEU A 62 -5.55 -68.54 -34.84
CA LEU A 62 -5.17 -69.49 -35.88
C LEU A 62 -6.00 -69.16 -37.12
N GLN A 63 -5.38 -68.59 -38.15
CA GLN A 63 -6.00 -68.48 -39.47
C GLN A 63 -5.31 -69.47 -40.41
N LEU A 64 -6.03 -70.55 -40.72
CA LEU A 64 -5.71 -71.43 -41.83
C LEU A 64 -6.09 -70.68 -43.11
N LEU A 65 -5.10 -70.24 -43.89
CA LEU A 65 -5.35 -69.79 -45.26
C LEU A 65 -5.49 -71.04 -46.13
N ASP A 66 -6.67 -71.17 -46.73
CA ASP A 66 -7.14 -72.22 -47.65
C ASP A 66 -7.63 -73.56 -47.06
N SER A 67 -8.71 -73.49 -46.28
CA SER A 67 -9.92 -74.27 -46.60
C SER A 67 -11.14 -73.47 -46.15
N GLY A 68 -12.14 -73.31 -47.03
CA GLY A 68 -13.27 -72.42 -46.84
C GLY A 68 -14.28 -72.89 -45.79
N ASP A 69 -13.94 -72.76 -44.51
CA ASP A 69 -14.90 -72.84 -43.40
C ASP A 69 -14.55 -71.87 -42.27
N SER A 70 -15.59 -71.40 -41.58
CA SER A 70 -15.59 -70.26 -40.66
C SER A 70 -14.61 -70.36 -39.48
N PRO A 71 -14.00 -69.25 -39.01
CA PRO A 71 -13.03 -69.31 -37.93
C PRO A 71 -13.71 -69.47 -36.56
N ALA A 72 -13.46 -70.60 -35.88
CA ALA A 72 -13.76 -70.74 -34.46
C ALA A 72 -12.74 -69.93 -33.64
N SER A 73 -13.21 -68.81 -33.08
CA SER A 73 -12.40 -67.94 -32.21
C SER A 73 -12.28 -68.57 -30.82
N ALA A 74 -11.11 -69.14 -30.49
CA ALA A 74 -10.82 -69.60 -29.13
C ALA A 74 -10.19 -68.46 -28.31
N SER A 75 -11.04 -67.69 -27.63
CA SER A 75 -10.60 -66.80 -26.54
C SER A 75 -10.33 -67.63 -25.29
N GLY A 76 -9.08 -67.63 -24.83
CA GLY A 76 -8.71 -68.30 -23.58
C GLY A 76 -7.41 -67.75 -23.00
N VAL A 77 -7.53 -66.87 -22.00
CA VAL A 77 -6.44 -66.56 -21.09
C VAL A 77 -6.23 -67.79 -20.21
N ALA A 78 -5.10 -68.49 -20.35
CA ALA A 78 -4.79 -69.63 -19.49
C ALA A 78 -3.37 -69.50 -18.93
N ARG A 79 -3.31 -69.01 -17.69
CA ARG A 79 -2.12 -69.08 -16.83
C ARG A 79 -2.08 -70.46 -16.18
N THR A 80 -1.89 -71.52 -16.96
CA THR A 80 -1.69 -72.89 -16.42
C THR A 80 -1.17 -73.83 -17.51
N ARG A 81 -0.21 -74.68 -17.13
CA ARG A 81 0.33 -75.78 -17.95
C ARG A 81 -0.82 -76.62 -18.53
N GLY A 82 -0.96 -76.62 -19.85
CA GLY A 82 -1.95 -77.43 -20.55
C GLY A 82 -1.56 -77.64 -22.02
N ALA A 83 -1.35 -78.89 -22.40
CA ALA A 83 -1.02 -79.31 -23.76
C ALA A 83 -2.31 -79.47 -24.60
N CYS A 84 -2.35 -78.93 -25.81
CA CYS A 84 -3.37 -79.30 -26.81
C CYS A 84 -2.99 -80.62 -27.48
N ARG A 85 -3.89 -81.61 -27.50
CA ARG A 85 -3.74 -82.87 -28.26
C ARG A 85 -4.64 -82.83 -29.49
N HIS A 86 -4.12 -83.24 -30.64
CA HIS A 86 -4.90 -83.74 -31.75
C HIS A 86 -4.49 -85.18 -32.06
N ALA A 87 -5.48 -86.07 -32.13
CA ALA A 87 -5.35 -87.45 -32.63
C ALA A 87 -5.46 -87.42 -34.15
N GLY A 88 -4.50 -88.03 -34.83
CA GLY A 88 -4.18 -87.72 -36.22
C GLY A 88 -5.02 -88.41 -37.30
N GLN A 89 -4.67 -88.08 -38.54
CA GLN A 89 -4.78 -88.91 -39.74
C GLN A 89 -3.70 -88.46 -40.74
N ASN A 90 -3.20 -89.39 -41.54
CA ASN A 90 -2.12 -89.21 -42.54
C ASN A 90 -2.40 -88.01 -43.48
N LEU A 91 -1.57 -86.98 -43.43
CA LEU A 91 -1.53 -85.90 -44.43
C LEU A 91 -0.14 -85.89 -45.08
N ARG A 92 -0.07 -86.29 -46.35
CA ARG A 92 1.06 -86.01 -47.23
C ARG A 92 0.76 -84.69 -47.91
N ASN A 93 1.24 -83.60 -47.34
CA ASN A 93 1.58 -82.32 -47.96
C ASN A 93 2.10 -81.43 -46.83
N ALA A 94 3.18 -80.70 -47.06
CA ALA A 94 3.75 -79.79 -46.07
C ALA A 94 2.79 -78.61 -45.83
N GLU A 95 1.95 -78.73 -44.80
CA GLU A 95 1.15 -77.62 -44.30
C GLU A 95 2.08 -76.66 -43.55
N TYR A 96 2.36 -75.51 -44.17
CA TYR A 96 2.96 -74.39 -43.46
C TYR A 96 1.91 -73.82 -42.49
N LEU A 97 2.07 -74.10 -41.19
CA LEU A 97 1.32 -73.40 -40.15
C LEU A 97 1.84 -71.96 -40.05
N ILE A 98 1.13 -71.02 -40.66
CA ILE A 98 1.42 -69.59 -40.53
C ILE A 98 0.79 -69.09 -39.24
N PHE A 99 1.60 -68.92 -38.20
CA PHE A 99 1.16 -68.22 -36.99
C PHE A 99 1.35 -66.71 -37.20
N SER A 100 0.24 -65.98 -37.34
CA SER A 100 0.25 -64.51 -37.35
C SER A 100 0.09 -64.00 -35.91
N PHE A 101 1.18 -63.53 -35.32
CA PHE A 101 1.14 -62.86 -34.03
C PHE A 101 0.88 -61.37 -34.25
N SER A 102 -0.37 -60.94 -34.06
CA SER A 102 -0.70 -59.52 -34.01
C SER A 102 -0.43 -58.99 -32.61
N GLU A 103 0.52 -58.09 -32.48
CA GLU A 103 0.86 -57.47 -31.20
C GLU A 103 -0.27 -56.53 -30.74
N LYS A 104 -0.87 -56.80 -29.58
CA LYS A 104 -1.90 -55.94 -29.01
C LYS A 104 -1.24 -54.74 -28.33
N ARG A 105 -1.44 -53.55 -28.90
CA ARG A 105 -0.95 -52.28 -28.38
C ARG A 105 -2.11 -51.30 -28.20
N CYS A 106 -2.11 -50.58 -27.09
CA CYS A 106 -2.99 -49.44 -26.87
C CYS A 106 -2.43 -48.19 -27.57
N PRO A 107 -3.26 -47.15 -27.81
CA PRO A 107 -2.78 -45.86 -28.28
C PRO A 107 -1.73 -45.27 -27.35
N THR A 108 -0.75 -44.57 -27.93
CA THR A 108 0.26 -43.82 -27.18
C THR A 108 -0.43 -42.76 -26.32
N LEU A 109 -0.16 -42.78 -25.01
CA LEU A 109 -0.69 -41.79 -24.08
C LEU A 109 -0.12 -40.40 -24.40
N ALA A 110 -0.99 -39.38 -24.41
CA ALA A 110 -0.55 -38.00 -24.51
C ALA A 110 0.13 -37.57 -23.20
N MET A 111 1.22 -36.81 -23.30
CA MET A 111 1.90 -36.27 -22.13
C MET A 111 0.98 -35.23 -21.45
N PRO A 112 0.64 -35.37 -20.16
CA PRO A 112 -0.13 -34.36 -19.46
C PRO A 112 0.69 -33.06 -19.32
N ALA A 113 0.06 -31.91 -19.51
CA ALA A 113 0.70 -30.62 -19.23
C ALA A 113 1.12 -30.55 -17.76
N ASN A 114 2.32 -30.04 -17.48
CA ASN A 114 2.89 -29.93 -16.13
C ASN A 114 2.98 -31.27 -15.37
N GLY A 115 3.22 -32.37 -16.09
CA GLY A 115 3.41 -33.69 -15.51
C GLY A 115 3.99 -34.69 -16.50
N GLY A 116 3.87 -35.96 -16.18
CA GLY A 116 4.26 -37.04 -17.06
C GLY A 116 3.63 -38.37 -16.68
N PHE A 117 4.00 -39.41 -17.41
CA PHE A 117 3.64 -40.78 -17.07
C PHE A 117 4.81 -41.72 -17.29
N LYS A 118 4.87 -42.79 -16.49
CA LYS A 118 5.87 -43.84 -16.60
C LYS A 118 5.18 -45.18 -16.78
N CYS A 119 5.46 -45.85 -17.89
CA CYS A 119 4.94 -47.16 -18.22
C CYS A 119 5.97 -48.25 -17.94
N VAL A 120 5.49 -49.41 -17.47
CA VAL A 120 6.34 -50.60 -17.25
C VAL A 120 6.83 -51.19 -18.57
N ASP A 121 5.93 -51.30 -19.56
CA ASP A 121 6.24 -51.90 -20.85
C ASP A 121 5.52 -51.15 -21.98
N GLY A 122 5.86 -49.86 -22.15
CA GLY A 122 5.29 -49.00 -23.19
C GLY A 122 3.76 -49.07 -23.27
N ALA A 123 3.24 -49.23 -24.49
CA ALA A 123 1.80 -49.36 -24.76
C ALA A 123 1.35 -50.81 -25.03
N TYR A 124 2.11 -51.81 -24.58
CA TYR A 124 1.76 -53.23 -24.78
C TYR A 124 0.59 -53.67 -23.90
N PHE A 125 -0.13 -54.70 -24.35
CA PHE A 125 -1.20 -55.33 -23.58
C PHE A 125 -0.74 -55.67 -22.15
N ASN A 126 -1.57 -55.34 -21.17
CA ASN A 126 -1.31 -55.49 -19.74
C ASN A 126 -0.16 -54.62 -19.17
N SER A 127 0.44 -53.72 -19.98
CA SER A 127 1.35 -52.68 -19.47
C SER A 127 0.61 -51.75 -18.52
N ARG A 128 1.26 -51.41 -17.40
CA ARG A 128 0.77 -50.48 -16.39
C ARG A 128 1.52 -49.15 -16.53
N CYS A 129 0.78 -48.06 -16.67
CA CYS A 129 1.32 -46.70 -16.70
C CYS A 129 0.85 -45.91 -15.48
N GLU A 130 1.78 -45.26 -14.81
CA GLU A 130 1.53 -44.40 -13.65
C GLU A 130 1.79 -42.94 -14.00
N TYR A 131 0.80 -42.09 -13.72
CA TYR A 131 0.87 -40.65 -13.93
C TYR A 131 1.46 -39.95 -12.70
N TYR A 132 2.24 -38.90 -12.95
CA TYR A 132 2.79 -38.01 -11.93
C TYR A 132 2.72 -36.56 -12.39
N CYS A 133 2.67 -35.63 -11.44
CA CYS A 133 2.65 -34.19 -11.72
C CYS A 133 3.95 -33.53 -11.26
N SER A 134 4.30 -32.42 -11.92
CA SER A 134 5.39 -31.54 -11.48
C SER A 134 5.08 -30.92 -10.10
N PRO A 135 6.08 -30.47 -9.33
CA PRO A 135 5.85 -29.78 -8.07
C PRO A 135 4.87 -28.60 -8.21
N GLY A 136 3.97 -28.44 -7.24
CA GLY A 136 2.90 -27.43 -7.27
C GLY A 136 1.61 -27.89 -7.96
N TYR A 137 1.65 -28.97 -8.75
CA TYR A 137 0.47 -29.48 -9.45
C TYR A 137 -0.11 -30.72 -8.79
N THR A 138 -1.44 -30.76 -8.69
CA THR A 138 -2.21 -31.88 -8.15
C THR A 138 -2.79 -32.73 -9.28
N LEU A 139 -2.66 -34.04 -9.15
CA LEU A 139 -3.18 -35.00 -10.12
C LEU A 139 -4.70 -35.17 -9.99
N LYS A 140 -5.43 -35.01 -11.10
CA LYS A 140 -6.87 -35.29 -11.23
C LYS A 140 -7.10 -36.41 -12.24
N GLY A 141 -7.86 -37.42 -11.86
CA GLY A 141 -8.11 -38.61 -12.67
C GLY A 141 -7.47 -39.86 -12.07
N GLU A 142 -7.36 -40.92 -12.87
CA GLU A 142 -6.85 -42.20 -12.41
C GLU A 142 -5.32 -42.19 -12.37
N ARG A 143 -4.71 -42.39 -11.19
CA ARG A 143 -3.24 -42.38 -11.04
C ARG A 143 -2.57 -43.45 -11.88
N THR A 144 -3.24 -44.58 -12.12
CA THR A 144 -2.71 -45.71 -12.87
C THR A 144 -3.70 -46.15 -13.93
N VAL A 145 -3.22 -46.38 -15.15
CA VAL A 145 -4.00 -47.00 -16.23
C VAL A 145 -3.30 -48.24 -16.74
N THR A 146 -4.07 -49.25 -17.15
CA THR A 146 -3.57 -50.51 -17.70
C THR A 146 -4.11 -50.72 -19.11
N CYS A 147 -3.27 -51.21 -20.03
CA CYS A 147 -3.69 -51.49 -21.41
C CYS A 147 -4.54 -52.76 -21.45
N MET A 148 -5.81 -52.61 -21.82
CA MET A 148 -6.80 -53.67 -21.82
C MET A 148 -6.81 -54.45 -23.15
N ASP A 149 -7.52 -55.58 -23.15
CA ASP A 149 -7.62 -56.50 -24.29
C ASP A 149 -8.33 -55.91 -25.50
N ASN A 150 -9.23 -54.95 -25.26
CA ASN A 150 -9.94 -54.14 -26.26
C ASN A 150 -9.07 -53.05 -26.90
N LYS A 151 -7.75 -53.05 -26.66
CA LYS A 151 -6.78 -52.05 -27.15
C LYS A 151 -7.06 -50.63 -26.62
N ALA A 152 -7.76 -50.49 -25.50
CA ALA A 152 -7.98 -49.22 -24.79
C ALA A 152 -7.38 -49.24 -23.37
N TRP A 153 -7.13 -48.07 -22.81
CA TRP A 153 -6.68 -47.94 -21.43
C TRP A 153 -7.85 -48.10 -20.45
N SER A 154 -7.60 -48.74 -19.30
CA SER A 154 -8.60 -49.16 -18.30
C SER A 154 -9.34 -48.01 -17.58
N GLY A 155 -8.97 -46.75 -17.79
CA GLY A 155 -9.48 -45.61 -17.06
C GLY A 155 -9.33 -44.30 -17.83
N ARG A 156 -9.79 -43.20 -17.23
CA ARG A 156 -9.63 -41.86 -17.82
C ARG A 156 -8.21 -41.36 -17.60
N PRO A 157 -7.54 -40.80 -18.63
CA PRO A 157 -6.22 -40.20 -18.48
C PRO A 157 -6.22 -39.14 -17.37
N ALA A 158 -5.19 -39.14 -16.54
CA ALA A 158 -5.03 -38.11 -15.53
C ALA A 158 -4.46 -36.82 -16.14
N PHE A 159 -4.80 -35.69 -15.52
CA PHE A 159 -4.26 -34.38 -15.85
C PHE A 159 -3.82 -33.64 -14.57
N CYS A 160 -2.89 -32.70 -14.71
CA CYS A 160 -2.31 -31.97 -13.61
C CYS A 160 -2.91 -30.57 -13.55
N VAL A 161 -3.44 -30.18 -12.39
CA VAL A 161 -4.00 -28.85 -12.13
C VAL A 161 -3.33 -28.22 -10.94
N ASP A 162 -3.03 -26.94 -11.05
CA ASP A 162 -2.62 -26.15 -9.91
C ASP A 162 -3.87 -25.73 -9.11
N MET A 163 -3.81 -25.92 -7.80
CA MET A 163 -4.85 -25.51 -6.84
C MET A 163 -4.22 -24.85 -5.61
N GLU A 164 -2.90 -24.69 -5.54
CA GLU A 164 -2.25 -24.03 -4.40
C GLU A 164 -2.31 -22.52 -4.63
N PRO A 165 -2.91 -21.72 -3.72
CA PRO A 165 -2.89 -20.29 -3.87
C PRO A 165 -1.47 -19.73 -3.61
N PRO A 166 -1.08 -18.66 -4.33
CA PRO A 166 0.23 -18.05 -4.15
C PRO A 166 0.40 -17.47 -2.74
N ARG A 167 1.58 -17.67 -2.16
CA ARG A 167 1.96 -17.16 -0.85
C ARG A 167 2.58 -15.78 -0.98
N ILE A 168 2.08 -14.82 -0.19
CA ILE A 168 2.56 -13.43 -0.19
C ILE A 168 2.99 -13.02 1.22
N LYS A 169 4.21 -12.49 1.36
CA LYS A 169 4.74 -12.02 2.65
C LYS A 169 4.30 -10.59 2.93
N CYS A 170 3.67 -10.34 4.08
CA CYS A 170 3.19 -9.00 4.43
C CYS A 170 4.28 -8.11 5.02
N PRO A 171 4.31 -6.81 4.67
CA PRO A 171 5.13 -5.81 5.34
C PRO A 171 4.82 -5.69 6.85
N SER A 172 5.82 -5.32 7.65
CA SER A 172 5.75 -5.24 9.11
C SER A 172 5.45 -3.84 9.67
N VAL A 173 5.15 -2.85 8.81
CA VAL A 173 4.90 -1.47 9.24
C VAL A 173 3.60 -1.39 10.05
N LYS A 174 3.71 -1.00 11.32
CA LYS A 174 2.55 -0.92 12.23
C LYS A 174 2.16 0.52 12.57
N GLU A 175 3.11 1.34 13.02
CA GLU A 175 2.81 2.70 13.51
C GLU A 175 3.88 3.71 13.09
N ARG A 176 3.43 4.93 12.76
CA ARG A 176 4.26 6.09 12.45
C ARG A 176 3.68 7.35 13.12
N ILE A 177 4.57 8.21 13.60
CA ILE A 177 4.20 9.47 14.25
C ILE A 177 4.50 10.60 13.26
N ALA A 178 3.58 11.56 13.15
CA ALA A 178 3.79 12.74 12.31
C ALA A 178 4.96 13.61 12.82
N GLU A 179 5.67 14.21 11.88
CA GLU A 179 6.75 15.17 12.14
C GLU A 179 6.22 16.46 12.78
N PRO A 180 7.10 17.30 13.39
CA PRO A 180 6.69 18.58 13.96
C PRO A 180 5.95 19.45 12.93
N ASN A 181 4.84 20.08 13.36
CA ASN A 181 4.01 20.97 12.56
C ASN A 181 3.40 20.28 11.31
N LYS A 182 3.27 18.96 11.33
CA LYS A 182 2.63 18.15 10.26
C LYS A 182 1.51 17.29 10.83
N LEU A 183 0.52 17.02 9.98
CA LEU A 183 -0.60 16.10 10.25
C LEU A 183 -0.50 14.80 9.44
N THR A 184 0.49 14.73 8.55
CA THR A 184 0.75 13.58 7.69
C THR A 184 2.18 13.10 7.87
N VAL A 185 2.42 11.83 7.56
CA VAL A 185 3.75 11.24 7.58
C VAL A 185 3.99 10.44 6.31
N ARG A 186 5.20 10.53 5.76
CA ARG A 186 5.60 9.73 4.61
C ARG A 186 5.86 8.30 5.08
N VAL A 187 5.11 7.34 4.54
CA VAL A 187 5.26 5.92 4.91
C VAL A 187 5.66 5.11 3.70
N SER A 188 6.80 4.44 3.77
CA SER A 188 7.29 3.51 2.76
C SER A 188 7.43 2.10 3.33
N TRP A 189 7.23 1.12 2.45
CA TRP A 189 7.50 -0.30 2.69
C TRP A 189 7.92 -0.92 1.36
N GLU A 190 8.59 -2.07 1.43
CA GLU A 190 8.94 -2.86 0.26
C GLU A 190 7.68 -3.51 -0.32
N THR A 191 7.48 -3.35 -1.64
CA THR A 191 6.37 -3.97 -2.35
C THR A 191 6.48 -5.49 -2.19
N PRO A 192 5.45 -6.18 -1.64
CA PRO A 192 5.54 -7.61 -1.38
C PRO A 192 5.47 -8.40 -2.69
N GLU A 193 6.26 -9.47 -2.76
CA GLU A 193 6.26 -10.41 -3.88
C GLU A 193 5.42 -11.65 -3.54
N GLY A 194 4.67 -12.14 -4.53
CA GLY A 194 4.00 -13.44 -4.46
C GLY A 194 4.98 -14.57 -4.81
N ARG A 195 4.85 -15.71 -4.15
CA ARG A 195 5.56 -16.94 -4.51
C ARG A 195 4.58 -18.09 -4.55
N ASP A 196 4.62 -18.81 -5.66
CA ASP A 196 3.86 -20.03 -5.87
C ASP A 196 4.78 -21.20 -6.23
N THR A 197 4.37 -22.42 -5.86
CA THR A 197 5.16 -23.64 -6.08
C THR A 197 5.18 -24.04 -7.56
N ALA A 198 4.07 -23.86 -8.29
CA ALA A 198 3.91 -24.17 -9.70
C ALA A 198 4.47 -23.07 -10.62
N ASP A 199 4.32 -21.80 -10.25
CA ASP A 199 4.66 -20.64 -11.10
C ASP A 199 5.93 -19.85 -10.68
N GLY A 200 6.46 -20.08 -9.48
CA GLY A 200 7.65 -19.39 -9.00
C GLY A 200 7.35 -18.01 -8.41
N ILE A 201 8.02 -16.95 -8.88
CA ILE A 201 7.86 -15.58 -8.35
C ILE A 201 6.82 -14.82 -9.18
N LEU A 202 5.81 -14.28 -8.50
CA LEU A 202 4.73 -13.49 -9.10
C LEU A 202 4.91 -12.02 -8.71
N THR A 203 5.29 -11.19 -9.69
CA THR A 203 5.57 -9.76 -9.51
C THR A 203 4.38 -8.85 -9.79
N ASP A 204 3.37 -9.34 -10.50
CA ASP A 204 2.15 -8.59 -10.79
C ASP A 204 1.21 -8.62 -9.56
N VAL A 205 1.38 -7.60 -8.71
CA VAL A 205 0.63 -7.46 -7.47
C VAL A 205 -0.32 -6.27 -7.55
N ILE A 206 -1.58 -6.51 -7.23
CA ILE A 206 -2.62 -5.50 -7.23
C ILE A 206 -2.70 -4.86 -5.84
N LEU A 207 -2.38 -3.56 -5.77
CA LEU A 207 -2.50 -2.75 -4.57
C LEU A 207 -3.91 -2.16 -4.44
N LYS A 208 -4.50 -2.30 -3.25
CA LYS A 208 -5.65 -1.54 -2.79
C LYS A 208 -5.28 -0.74 -1.55
N GLY A 209 -5.34 0.59 -1.66
CA GLY A 209 -4.94 1.53 -0.61
C GLY A 209 -3.97 2.59 -1.13
N LEU A 210 -3.44 3.41 -0.23
CA LEU A 210 -2.40 4.39 -0.56
C LEU A 210 -1.07 3.69 -0.89
N PRO A 211 -0.33 4.13 -1.92
CA PRO A 211 0.93 3.51 -2.32
C PRO A 211 2.08 3.77 -1.33
N PRO A 212 3.09 2.89 -1.28
CA PRO A 212 4.29 3.13 -0.49
C PRO A 212 4.98 4.41 -0.93
N GLY A 213 5.52 5.15 0.05
CA GLY A 213 6.19 6.43 -0.16
C GLY A 213 5.27 7.65 -0.25
N SER A 214 3.95 7.46 -0.13
CA SER A 214 2.97 8.54 -0.06
C SER A 214 2.82 9.13 1.35
N HIS A 215 2.09 10.25 1.46
CA HIS A 215 1.79 10.91 2.73
C HIS A 215 0.47 10.39 3.29
N PHE A 216 0.53 9.80 4.48
CA PHE A 216 -0.63 9.24 5.17
C PHE A 216 -1.13 10.25 6.21
N PRO A 217 -2.42 10.64 6.19
CA PRO A 217 -3.01 11.47 7.23
C PRO A 217 -3.22 10.69 8.53
N GLU A 218 -3.51 11.40 9.62
CA GLU A 218 -3.87 10.80 10.90
C GLU A 218 -4.97 9.74 10.77
N GLY A 219 -4.77 8.57 11.37
CA GLY A 219 -5.75 7.48 11.37
C GLY A 219 -5.20 6.10 10.99
N ASP A 220 -6.12 5.16 10.82
CA ASP A 220 -5.84 3.76 10.50
C ASP A 220 -6.07 3.48 9.01
N HIS A 221 -5.01 3.22 8.26
CA HIS A 221 -5.05 2.98 6.81
C HIS A 221 -4.90 1.49 6.50
N LYS A 222 -5.92 0.90 5.87
CA LYS A 222 -5.91 -0.52 5.47
C LYS A 222 -5.26 -0.66 4.09
N ILE A 223 -4.17 -1.43 4.03
CA ILE A 223 -3.48 -1.75 2.78
C ILE A 223 -3.68 -3.22 2.46
N GLN A 224 -4.00 -3.50 1.19
CA GLN A 224 -4.20 -4.86 0.71
C GLN A 224 -3.42 -5.06 -0.59
N TYR A 225 -2.62 -6.12 -0.63
CA TYR A 225 -2.00 -6.63 -1.86
C TYR A 225 -2.67 -7.94 -2.24
N THR A 226 -2.98 -8.08 -3.53
CA THR A 226 -3.57 -9.30 -4.10
C THR A 226 -2.69 -9.76 -5.24
N VAL A 227 -2.40 -11.05 -5.30
CA VAL A 227 -1.64 -11.68 -6.37
C VAL A 227 -2.41 -12.88 -6.89
N TYR A 228 -2.40 -13.08 -8.20
CA TYR A 228 -3.01 -14.22 -8.86
C TYR A 228 -1.91 -15.06 -9.52
N ASP A 229 -2.04 -16.38 -9.46
CA ASP A 229 -1.22 -17.29 -10.26
C ASP A 229 -1.82 -17.48 -11.67
N ARG A 230 -1.20 -18.33 -12.49
CA ARG A 230 -1.69 -18.61 -13.85
C ARG A 230 -2.94 -19.49 -13.88
N ALA A 231 -3.21 -20.21 -12.78
CA ALA A 231 -4.42 -20.99 -12.59
C ALA A 231 -5.56 -20.17 -11.95
N GLU A 232 -5.38 -18.85 -11.82
CA GLU A 232 -6.29 -17.89 -11.21
C GLU A 232 -6.54 -18.09 -9.71
N ASN A 233 -5.72 -18.88 -8.99
CA ASN A 233 -5.81 -18.93 -7.54
C ASN A 233 -5.30 -17.61 -6.94
N LYS A 234 -5.88 -17.25 -5.80
CA LYS A 234 -5.74 -15.91 -5.21
C LYS A 234 -4.97 -15.93 -3.90
N GLY A 235 -3.84 -15.24 -3.89
CA GLY A 235 -3.10 -14.87 -2.69
C GLY A 235 -3.47 -13.47 -2.24
N THR A 236 -3.62 -13.23 -0.93
CA THR A 236 -3.91 -11.88 -0.42
C THR A 236 -3.17 -11.60 0.87
N CYS A 237 -2.49 -10.45 0.92
CA CYS A 237 -1.87 -9.88 2.10
C CYS A 237 -2.63 -8.63 2.54
N LYS A 238 -2.95 -8.51 3.83
CA LYS A 238 -3.59 -7.32 4.42
C LYS A 238 -2.81 -6.85 5.64
N PHE A 239 -2.46 -5.57 5.66
CA PHE A 239 -1.84 -4.93 6.82
C PHE A 239 -2.41 -3.52 7.04
N ARG A 240 -2.09 -2.91 8.18
CA ARG A 240 -2.58 -1.59 8.56
C ARG A 240 -1.42 -0.68 8.87
N VAL A 241 -1.46 0.53 8.32
CA VAL A 241 -0.55 1.62 8.66
C VAL A 241 -1.30 2.57 9.59
N LYS A 242 -0.92 2.60 10.87
CA LYS A 242 -1.46 3.53 11.85
C LYS A 242 -0.61 4.80 11.91
N VAL A 243 -1.22 5.94 11.63
CA VAL A 243 -0.57 7.25 11.78
C VAL A 243 -1.15 7.95 12.99
N ARG A 244 -0.28 8.37 13.91
CA ARG A 244 -0.67 9.19 15.06
C ARG A 244 -0.07 10.58 14.97
N VAL A 245 -0.88 11.58 15.34
CA VAL A 245 -0.42 12.94 15.61
C VAL A 245 -0.38 13.12 17.13
N LYS A 246 0.77 13.48 17.67
CA LYS A 246 0.88 13.87 19.08
C LYS A 246 0.22 15.24 19.25
N ARG A 247 -0.63 15.40 20.26
CA ARG A 247 -1.36 16.65 20.52
C ARG A 247 -1.22 17.09 21.97
N CYS A 248 -1.02 18.39 22.17
CA CYS A 248 -1.06 19.03 23.48
C CYS A 248 -2.50 19.34 23.89
N GLY A 249 -2.71 19.83 25.11
CA GLY A 249 -4.03 20.36 25.51
C GLY A 249 -4.41 21.57 24.66
N LYS A 250 -5.68 21.68 24.23
CA LYS A 250 -6.15 22.80 23.41
C LYS A 250 -6.01 24.11 24.18
N LEU A 251 -5.31 25.09 23.59
CA LEU A 251 -5.23 26.45 24.12
C LEU A 251 -6.44 27.28 23.66
N ASN A 252 -6.77 28.29 24.46
CA ASN A 252 -7.77 29.29 24.14
C ASN A 252 -7.09 30.66 24.06
N ALA A 253 -7.71 31.58 23.33
CA ALA A 253 -7.26 32.97 23.34
C ALA A 253 -7.42 33.56 24.77
N PRO A 254 -6.46 34.37 25.24
CA PRO A 254 -6.58 35.05 26.52
C PRO A 254 -7.75 36.03 26.49
N GLU A 255 -8.37 36.26 27.65
CA GLU A 255 -9.35 37.33 27.80
C GLU A 255 -8.73 38.67 27.38
N ASN A 256 -9.43 39.49 26.59
CA ASN A 256 -8.89 40.73 26.01
C ASN A 256 -7.66 40.52 25.11
N GLY A 257 -7.55 39.37 24.45
CA GLY A 257 -6.53 39.12 23.43
C GLY A 257 -6.95 38.18 22.32
N TYR A 258 -5.99 37.89 21.45
CA TYR A 258 -6.10 37.11 20.24
C TYR A 258 -5.05 36.00 20.26
N MET A 259 -5.35 34.89 19.59
CA MET A 259 -4.43 33.76 19.44
C MET A 259 -4.46 33.28 17.99
N LYS A 260 -3.28 33.14 17.39
CA LYS A 260 -3.10 32.58 16.05
C LYS A 260 -2.17 31.39 16.12
N CYS A 261 -2.62 30.23 15.65
CA CYS A 261 -1.82 29.01 15.68
C CYS A 261 -1.48 28.50 14.29
N SER A 262 -0.35 27.81 14.17
CA SER A 262 0.02 27.05 12.98
C SER A 262 -0.66 25.68 12.93
N SER A 263 -0.74 25.09 11.74
CA SER A 263 -1.25 23.73 11.50
C SER A 263 -2.66 23.53 12.08
N ASP A 264 -2.85 22.61 13.04
CA ASP A 264 -4.16 22.25 13.61
C ASP A 264 -4.33 22.82 15.03
N GLY A 265 -3.43 23.72 15.43
CA GLY A 265 -3.51 24.48 16.69
C GLY A 265 -3.00 23.76 17.94
N ASP A 266 -2.95 22.43 17.96
CA ASP A 266 -2.51 21.66 19.13
C ASP A 266 -1.55 20.51 18.80
N ASN A 267 -1.24 20.27 17.52
CA ASN A 267 -0.36 19.19 17.12
C ASN A 267 1.10 19.46 17.50
N TYR A 268 1.88 18.40 17.70
CA TYR A 268 3.30 18.50 18.04
C TYR A 268 4.04 19.38 17.05
N GLY A 269 4.77 20.38 17.55
CA GLY A 269 5.44 21.40 16.76
C GLY A 269 4.56 22.56 16.29
N ALA A 270 3.26 22.57 16.60
CA ALA A 270 2.40 23.72 16.37
C ALA A 270 2.83 24.88 17.28
N THR A 271 2.84 26.08 16.71
CA THR A 271 3.17 27.33 17.40
C THR A 271 1.93 28.20 17.45
N CYS A 272 1.54 28.62 18.65
CA CYS A 272 0.48 29.59 18.88
C CYS A 272 1.10 30.91 19.34
N GLU A 273 0.79 31.99 18.62
CA GLU A 273 1.19 33.37 18.91
C GLU A 273 0.03 34.12 19.55
N PHE A 274 0.35 34.94 20.55
CA PHE A 274 -0.62 35.64 21.37
C PHE A 274 -0.41 37.15 21.28
N SER A 275 -1.50 37.88 21.12
CA SER A 275 -1.52 39.34 21.02
C SER A 275 -2.67 39.87 21.87
N CYS A 276 -2.54 41.07 22.44
CA CYS A 276 -3.61 41.67 23.22
C CYS A 276 -4.41 42.69 22.40
N ILE A 277 -5.68 42.88 22.76
CA ILE A 277 -6.44 44.03 22.27
C ILE A 277 -5.79 45.31 22.84
N GLY A 278 -6.01 46.43 22.16
CA GLY A 278 -5.38 47.69 22.52
C GLY A 278 -5.63 48.04 23.97
N GLY A 279 -4.57 48.43 24.68
CA GLY A 279 -4.61 48.88 26.07
C GLY A 279 -4.68 47.77 27.08
N TYR A 280 -4.49 46.55 26.59
CA TYR A 280 -3.93 45.48 27.38
C TYR A 280 -2.51 45.22 26.90
N GLU A 281 -1.69 44.74 27.82
CA GLU A 281 -0.31 44.35 27.60
C GLU A 281 -0.17 42.87 27.92
N LEU A 282 0.58 42.17 27.08
CA LEU A 282 0.78 40.74 27.22
C LEU A 282 1.69 40.46 28.42
N GLN A 283 1.23 39.63 29.33
CA GLN A 283 2.03 39.03 30.39
C GLN A 283 2.20 37.53 30.11
N GLY A 284 3.42 37.02 30.27
CA GLY A 284 3.74 35.63 29.94
C GLY A 284 4.44 35.51 28.59
N SER A 285 4.26 34.36 27.92
CA SER A 285 4.99 34.07 26.67
C SER A 285 4.22 34.57 25.43
N PRO A 286 4.84 35.36 24.53
CA PRO A 286 4.20 35.85 23.29
C PRO A 286 3.93 34.74 22.27
N ALA A 287 4.63 33.62 22.39
CA ALA A 287 4.37 32.42 21.61
C ALA A 287 4.59 31.17 22.46
N ARG A 288 3.82 30.12 22.18
CA ARG A 288 3.96 28.80 22.80
C ARG A 288 4.02 27.72 21.72
N VAL A 289 4.87 26.71 21.94
CA VAL A 289 5.08 25.60 21.01
C VAL A 289 4.67 24.29 21.68
N CYS A 290 3.89 23.45 21.00
CA CYS A 290 3.53 22.13 21.50
C CYS A 290 4.73 21.18 21.42
N GLN A 291 5.20 20.71 22.58
CA GLN A 291 6.43 19.92 22.69
C GLN A 291 6.16 18.40 22.61
N SER A 292 7.23 17.61 22.48
CA SER A 292 7.15 16.16 22.28
C SER A 292 6.64 15.39 23.51
N ASN A 293 6.70 16.02 24.69
CA ASN A 293 6.17 15.57 25.98
C ASN A 293 4.68 15.92 26.18
N LEU A 294 4.01 16.44 25.14
CA LEU A 294 2.60 16.85 25.16
C LEU A 294 2.30 18.06 26.06
N ALA A 295 3.33 18.82 26.44
CA ALA A 295 3.21 20.08 27.15
C ALA A 295 3.49 21.28 26.22
N TRP A 296 2.91 22.42 26.57
CA TRP A 296 3.21 23.69 25.92
C TRP A 296 4.43 24.35 26.53
N SER A 297 5.32 24.88 25.69
CA SER A 297 6.47 25.67 26.15
C SER A 297 6.04 26.96 26.85
N GLY A 298 6.93 27.52 27.66
CA GLY A 298 6.75 28.84 28.27
C GLY A 298 5.61 28.91 29.29
N THR A 299 5.21 30.13 29.58
CA THR A 299 4.18 30.49 30.56
C THR A 299 2.87 30.86 29.89
N GLU A 300 1.77 30.64 30.61
CA GLU A 300 0.44 30.98 30.11
C GLU A 300 0.29 32.50 29.86
N PRO A 301 -0.13 32.90 28.65
CA PRO A 301 -0.28 34.31 28.29
C PRO A 301 -1.58 34.87 28.88
N THR A 302 -1.49 36.06 29.46
CA THR A 302 -2.65 36.83 29.92
C THR A 302 -2.53 38.27 29.41
N CYS A 303 -3.66 38.92 29.17
CA CYS A 303 -3.70 40.32 28.75
C CYS A 303 -4.17 41.17 29.93
N ALA A 304 -3.25 41.99 30.47
CA ALA A 304 -3.53 42.86 31.61
C ALA A 304 -3.65 44.32 31.15
N ALA A 305 -4.55 45.10 31.74
CA ALA A 305 -4.73 46.50 31.35
C ALA A 305 -3.42 47.29 31.44
N MET A 306 -3.12 48.06 30.40
CA MET A 306 -1.87 48.82 30.26
C MET A 306 -1.79 49.90 31.34
N ASN A 307 -0.72 49.86 32.13
CA ASN A 307 -0.53 50.82 33.21
C ASN A 307 0.24 52.06 32.72
N VAL A 308 -0.48 53.05 32.18
CA VAL A 308 0.12 54.32 31.74
C VAL A 308 0.74 55.09 32.91
N ASN A 309 2.05 55.30 32.90
CA ASN A 309 2.75 56.13 33.86
C ASN A 309 2.75 57.60 33.40
N VAL A 310 1.92 58.42 34.05
CA VAL A 310 1.83 59.87 33.82
C VAL A 310 2.85 60.69 34.63
N GLY A 311 3.63 60.05 35.51
CA GLY A 311 4.67 60.67 36.33
C GLY A 311 6.05 60.73 35.67
N VAL A 312 6.12 60.54 34.35
CA VAL A 312 7.36 60.60 33.58
C VAL A 312 7.87 62.03 33.39
N ARG A 313 9.18 62.19 33.17
CA ARG A 313 9.84 63.51 33.10
C ARG A 313 9.69 64.22 31.76
N THR A 314 9.49 63.46 30.67
CA THR A 314 9.46 64.00 29.30
C THR A 314 8.24 63.53 28.53
N ALA A 315 7.74 64.38 27.62
CA ALA A 315 6.66 64.01 26.71
C ALA A 315 7.02 62.83 25.79
N ALA A 316 8.28 62.72 25.37
CA ALA A 316 8.76 61.58 24.59
C ALA A 316 8.63 60.26 25.38
N ALA A 317 9.02 60.24 26.66
CA ALA A 317 8.86 59.06 27.53
C ALA A 317 7.38 58.72 27.81
N LEU A 318 6.49 59.70 27.73
CA LEU A 318 5.05 59.43 27.79
C LEU A 318 4.56 58.77 26.50
N LEU A 319 4.96 59.28 25.34
CA LEU A 319 4.55 58.77 24.02
C LEU A 319 5.11 57.37 23.75
N ASP A 320 6.34 57.08 24.20
CA ASP A 320 7.00 55.78 24.06
C ASP A 320 6.18 54.63 24.66
N GLN A 321 5.43 54.89 25.75
CA GLN A 321 4.53 53.90 26.35
C GLN A 321 3.39 53.45 25.42
N PHE A 322 3.08 54.21 24.37
CA PHE A 322 2.03 53.90 23.39
C PHE A 322 2.59 53.40 22.06
N TYR A 323 3.90 53.48 21.84
CA TYR A 323 4.56 53.06 20.61
C TYR A 323 4.27 51.58 20.30
N GLU A 324 3.86 51.27 19.07
CA GLU A 324 3.35 49.98 18.57
C GLU A 324 2.10 49.43 19.28
N LYS A 325 1.68 50.01 20.40
CA LYS A 325 0.59 49.53 21.24
C LYS A 325 -0.74 50.20 20.93
N ARG A 326 -0.78 51.55 20.89
CA ARG A 326 -2.03 52.33 20.77
C ARG A 326 -1.85 53.61 19.94
N ARG A 327 -2.94 54.04 19.31
CA ARG A 327 -3.09 55.35 18.66
C ARG A 327 -3.50 56.37 19.71
N LEU A 328 -3.12 57.63 19.53
CA LEU A 328 -3.52 58.71 20.43
C LEU A 328 -4.43 59.70 19.72
N LEU A 329 -5.56 60.03 20.35
CA LEU A 329 -6.38 61.17 19.97
C LEU A 329 -6.24 62.23 21.06
N ILE A 330 -5.45 63.27 20.79
CA ILE A 330 -5.20 64.34 21.74
C ILE A 330 -6.23 65.44 21.50
N VAL A 331 -7.07 65.71 22.50
CA VAL A 331 -8.10 66.76 22.46
C VAL A 331 -7.65 67.93 23.32
N SER A 332 -7.38 69.08 22.68
CA SER A 332 -6.84 70.28 23.31
C SER A 332 -7.84 71.43 23.27
N THR A 333 -7.98 72.14 24.39
CA THR A 333 -8.85 73.32 24.50
C THR A 333 -8.25 74.38 25.45
N PRO A 334 -8.46 75.68 25.20
CA PRO A 334 -8.03 76.74 26.11
C PRO A 334 -8.81 76.75 27.43
N THR A 335 -10.06 76.25 27.47
CA THR A 335 -10.88 76.21 28.68
C THR A 335 -11.80 74.99 28.73
N ALA A 336 -12.15 74.52 29.93
CA ALA A 336 -13.11 73.43 30.13
C ALA A 336 -14.56 73.82 29.75
N ARG A 337 -14.84 75.12 29.60
CA ARG A 337 -16.16 75.64 29.20
C ARG A 337 -16.35 75.69 27.68
N ASN A 338 -15.30 75.40 26.89
CA ASN A 338 -15.37 75.42 25.44
C ASN A 338 -16.43 74.41 24.93
N LEU A 339 -17.35 74.91 24.09
CA LEU A 339 -18.47 74.11 23.60
C LEU A 339 -18.02 72.94 22.72
N LEU A 340 -17.05 73.16 21.81
CA LEU A 340 -16.55 72.13 20.90
C LEU A 340 -15.91 70.98 21.68
N TYR A 341 -15.10 71.31 22.69
CA TYR A 341 -14.50 70.32 23.58
C TYR A 341 -15.55 69.43 24.27
N ARG A 342 -16.58 70.04 24.85
CA ARG A 342 -17.63 69.28 25.57
C ARG A 342 -18.45 68.40 24.62
N LEU A 343 -18.83 68.92 23.46
CA LEU A 343 -19.57 68.15 22.46
C LEU A 343 -18.73 67.00 21.91
N GLN A 344 -17.46 67.24 21.61
CA GLN A 344 -16.56 66.22 21.10
C GLN A 344 -16.37 65.07 22.10
N LEU A 345 -16.12 65.36 23.38
CA LEU A 345 -15.98 64.33 24.39
C LEU A 345 -17.26 63.52 24.58
N GLY A 346 -18.43 64.18 24.52
CA GLY A 346 -19.72 63.48 24.56
C GLY A 346 -19.88 62.46 23.43
N MET A 347 -19.51 62.84 22.20
CA MET A 347 -19.54 61.93 21.04
C MET A 347 -18.54 60.78 21.18
N LEU A 348 -17.32 61.06 21.66
CA LEU A 348 -16.30 60.02 21.86
C LEU A 348 -16.70 59.02 22.95
N GLN A 349 -17.33 59.49 24.03
CA GLN A 349 -17.81 58.64 25.12
C GLN A 349 -18.90 57.66 24.66
N GLN A 350 -19.80 58.10 23.77
CA GLN A 350 -20.82 57.21 23.17
C GLN A 350 -20.21 56.18 22.21
N ALA A 351 -19.06 56.49 21.61
CA ALA A 351 -18.38 55.64 20.64
C ALA A 351 -17.21 54.82 21.23
N GLN A 352 -17.24 54.56 22.54
CA GLN A 352 -16.14 53.90 23.28
C GLN A 352 -15.74 52.55 22.68
N CYS A 353 -16.71 51.71 22.32
CA CYS A 353 -16.42 50.42 21.68
C CYS A 353 -15.63 50.59 20.37
N GLY A 354 -15.99 51.58 19.54
CA GLY A 354 -15.31 51.86 18.28
C GLY A 354 -13.89 52.40 18.46
N LEU A 355 -13.64 53.13 19.56
CA LEU A 355 -12.31 53.58 19.96
C LEU A 355 -11.43 52.41 20.42
N ASP A 356 -11.99 51.51 21.23
CA ASP A 356 -11.28 50.35 21.76
C ASP A 356 -10.91 49.36 20.64
N LEU A 357 -11.82 49.05 19.71
CA LEU A 357 -11.51 48.23 18.52
C LEU A 357 -10.36 48.79 17.68
N ARG A 358 -10.16 50.11 17.69
CA ARG A 358 -9.12 50.81 16.92
C ARG A 358 -7.91 51.16 17.77
N HIS A 359 -7.86 50.66 19.00
CA HIS A 359 -6.75 50.85 19.93
C HIS A 359 -6.44 52.34 20.19
N ILE A 360 -7.49 53.17 20.31
CA ILE A 360 -7.36 54.63 20.49
C ILE A 360 -7.38 54.98 21.98
N THR A 361 -6.38 55.75 22.42
CA THR A 361 -6.39 56.42 23.73
C THR A 361 -6.68 57.89 23.54
N VAL A 362 -7.69 58.40 24.25
CA VAL A 362 -7.99 59.83 24.29
C VAL A 362 -7.13 60.50 25.35
N VAL A 363 -6.44 61.56 24.96
CA VAL A 363 -5.62 62.40 25.85
C VAL A 363 -6.21 63.80 25.87
N GLU A 364 -6.54 64.32 27.04
CA GLU A 364 -7.14 65.64 27.18
C GLU A 364 -6.12 66.67 27.64
N LEU A 365 -6.05 67.83 26.98
CA LEU A 365 -5.21 68.97 27.35
C LEU A 365 -6.09 70.21 27.52
N VAL A 366 -6.40 70.57 28.76
CA VAL A 366 -7.39 71.60 29.09
C VAL A 366 -6.73 72.76 29.82
N GLY A 367 -6.92 73.98 29.32
CA GLY A 367 -6.35 75.18 29.93
C GLY A 367 -5.11 75.71 29.21
N VAL A 368 -4.55 76.77 29.79
CA VAL A 368 -3.25 77.36 29.41
C VAL A 368 -2.34 77.34 30.63
N PHE A 369 -1.03 77.14 30.43
CA PHE A 369 -0.05 77.14 31.53
C PHE A 369 -0.11 78.48 32.29
N PRO A 370 -0.06 78.50 33.64
CA PRO A 370 0.25 77.40 34.56
C PRO A 370 -0.94 76.50 34.94
N THR A 371 -2.17 76.87 34.56
CA THR A 371 -3.40 76.11 34.88
C THR A 371 -3.71 74.96 33.91
N LEU A 372 -2.76 74.60 33.05
CA LEU A 372 -2.91 73.51 32.09
C LEU A 372 -3.01 72.17 32.82
N ILE A 373 -4.08 71.43 32.52
CA ILE A 373 -4.32 70.10 33.05
C ILE A 373 -4.28 69.11 31.89
N GLY A 374 -3.44 68.08 32.03
CA GLY A 374 -3.43 66.94 31.13
C GLY A 374 -4.13 65.74 31.76
N ARG A 375 -4.90 64.96 30.99
CA ARG A 375 -5.57 63.75 31.50
C ARG A 375 -5.55 62.60 30.50
N ILE A 376 -5.47 61.39 31.02
CA ILE A 376 -5.64 60.13 30.28
C ILE A 376 -6.58 59.25 31.11
N GLY A 377 -7.86 59.22 30.73
CA GLY A 377 -8.90 58.64 31.58
C GLY A 377 -8.91 59.29 32.97
N ALA A 378 -8.80 58.49 34.03
CA ALA A 378 -8.75 58.98 35.41
C ALA A 378 -7.38 59.55 35.85
N LYS A 379 -6.31 59.35 35.06
CA LYS A 379 -4.94 59.74 35.44
C LYS A 379 -4.66 61.19 35.03
N ILE A 380 -4.20 62.00 35.99
CA ILE A 380 -3.84 63.41 35.76
C ILE A 380 -2.33 63.51 35.51
N MET A 381 -1.97 64.17 34.42
CA MET A 381 -0.59 64.48 34.06
C MET A 381 -0.12 65.78 34.74
N PRO A 382 1.15 65.88 35.18
CA PRO A 382 1.72 67.12 35.67
C PRO A 382 1.58 68.26 34.63
N PRO A 383 1.29 69.51 35.04
CA PRO A 383 1.14 70.64 34.11
C PRO A 383 2.35 70.87 33.19
N ALA A 384 3.56 70.64 33.71
CA ALA A 384 4.80 70.73 32.93
C ALA A 384 4.86 69.65 31.83
N LEU A 385 4.45 68.41 32.12
CA LEU A 385 4.41 67.31 31.15
C LEU A 385 3.34 67.58 30.07
N ALA A 386 2.16 68.05 30.49
CA ALA A 386 1.09 68.45 29.58
C ALA A 386 1.54 69.59 28.63
N LEU A 387 2.30 70.57 29.14
CA LEU A 387 2.88 71.65 28.33
C LEU A 387 3.92 71.10 27.35
N GLN A 388 4.84 70.24 27.80
CA GLN A 388 5.83 69.62 26.92
C GLN A 388 5.18 68.83 25.79
N LEU A 389 4.13 68.05 26.08
CA LEU A 389 3.40 67.28 25.07
C LEU A 389 2.77 68.21 24.03
N ARG A 390 2.15 69.31 24.48
CA ARG A 390 1.55 70.33 23.62
C ARG A 390 2.59 70.97 22.69
N LEU A 391 3.77 71.32 23.22
CA LEU A 391 4.88 71.91 22.47
C LEU A 391 5.49 70.92 21.48
N LEU A 392 5.75 69.68 21.92
CA LEU A 392 6.33 68.62 21.09
C LEU A 392 5.47 68.36 19.85
N LEU A 393 4.15 68.34 20.02
CA LEU A 393 3.20 68.10 18.95
C LEU A 393 2.68 69.39 18.30
N ARG A 394 3.27 70.55 18.60
CA ARG A 394 2.89 71.87 18.05
C ARG A 394 1.37 72.10 18.05
N ILE A 395 0.72 71.86 19.19
CA ILE A 395 -0.73 72.02 19.36
C ILE A 395 -1.02 73.47 19.81
N PRO A 396 -1.99 74.17 19.20
CA PRO A 396 -2.29 75.56 19.54
C PRO A 396 -2.78 75.71 20.99
N LEU A 397 -2.40 76.82 21.62
CA LEU A 397 -2.72 77.14 23.04
C LEU A 397 -4.09 77.77 23.21
N TYR A 398 -4.52 78.58 22.25
CA TYR A 398 -5.67 79.49 22.38
C TYR A 398 -6.90 79.08 21.57
N SER A 399 -6.85 77.92 20.91
CA SER A 399 -7.96 77.39 20.12
C SER A 399 -8.21 75.92 20.44
N PHE A 400 -9.44 75.49 20.18
CA PHE A 400 -9.76 74.07 20.17
C PHE A 400 -8.99 73.39 19.03
N SER A 401 -8.36 72.26 19.32
CA SER A 401 -7.66 71.46 18.32
C SER A 401 -7.58 70.01 18.77
N MET A 402 -7.67 69.08 17.82
CA MET A 402 -7.38 67.68 18.06
C MET A 402 -6.26 67.21 17.14
N VAL A 403 -5.44 66.27 17.62
CA VAL A 403 -4.37 65.62 16.85
C VAL A 403 -4.52 64.11 16.97
N LEU A 404 -4.60 63.44 15.82
CA LEU A 404 -4.55 61.99 15.72
C LEU A 404 -3.11 61.55 15.45
N VAL A 405 -2.56 60.76 16.37
CA VAL A 405 -1.23 60.16 16.27
C VAL A 405 -1.37 58.66 16.10
N ASP A 406 -0.67 58.08 15.12
CA ASP A 406 -0.68 56.64 14.92
C ASP A 406 0.20 55.87 15.93
N LYS A 407 0.24 54.55 15.81
CA LYS A 407 1.02 53.67 16.69
C LYS A 407 2.53 53.88 16.58
N HIS A 408 3.03 54.50 15.51
CA HIS A 408 4.46 54.79 15.36
C HIS A 408 4.82 56.21 15.83
N GLY A 409 3.87 56.91 16.47
CA GLY A 409 4.08 58.29 16.94
C GLY A 409 3.98 59.35 15.84
N MET A 410 3.45 58.99 14.66
CA MET A 410 3.33 59.93 13.53
C MET A 410 2.02 60.72 13.61
N ASP A 411 2.10 62.04 13.46
CA ASP A 411 0.96 62.93 13.30
C ASP A 411 0.26 62.64 11.95
N LYS A 412 -1.00 62.18 12.01
CA LYS A 412 -1.77 61.77 10.84
C LYS A 412 -2.80 62.77 10.40
N GLU A 413 -3.49 63.38 11.35
CA GLU A 413 -4.62 64.26 11.05
C GLU A 413 -4.86 65.25 12.18
N ARG A 414 -5.29 66.46 11.80
CA ARG A 414 -5.55 67.54 12.76
C ARG A 414 -6.92 68.13 12.52
N TYR A 415 -7.70 68.24 13.60
CA TYR A 415 -9.04 68.79 13.56
C TYR A 415 -9.10 70.11 14.32
N VAL A 416 -9.64 71.15 13.69
CA VAL A 416 -9.91 72.46 14.32
C VAL A 416 -11.41 72.65 14.64
N SER A 417 -12.23 71.65 14.32
CA SER A 417 -13.68 71.60 14.55
C SER A 417 -14.10 70.19 14.99
N LEU A 418 -15.40 69.98 15.22
CA LEU A 418 -15.94 68.67 15.61
C LEU A 418 -15.70 67.63 14.52
N VAL A 419 -15.39 66.40 14.94
CA VAL A 419 -15.31 65.23 14.06
C VAL A 419 -16.28 64.15 14.55
N MET A 420 -17.11 63.67 13.63
CA MET A 420 -17.99 62.53 13.90
C MET A 420 -17.12 61.27 14.12
N PRO A 421 -17.40 60.44 15.14
CA PRO A 421 -16.64 59.21 15.38
C PRO A 421 -16.53 58.31 14.14
N VAL A 422 -17.60 58.21 13.34
CA VAL A 422 -17.58 57.43 12.09
C VAL A 422 -16.54 57.93 11.08
N ALA A 423 -16.37 59.24 10.94
CA ALA A 423 -15.39 59.82 10.01
C ALA A 423 -13.96 59.58 10.51
N LEU A 424 -13.73 59.73 11.83
CA LEU A 424 -12.48 59.37 12.48
C LEU A 424 -12.13 57.90 12.27
N PHE A 425 -13.11 57.01 12.45
CA PHE A 425 -12.95 55.57 12.29
C PHE A 425 -12.64 55.18 10.85
N ASN A 426 -13.36 55.74 9.88
CA ASN A 426 -13.11 55.49 8.47
C ASN A 426 -11.68 55.88 8.05
N LEU A 427 -11.17 57.01 8.56
CA LEU A 427 -9.78 57.40 8.32
C LEU A 427 -8.81 56.37 8.90
N ILE A 428 -9.00 55.98 10.16
CA ILE A 428 -8.09 55.03 10.84
C ILE A 428 -8.10 53.66 10.16
N ASP A 429 -9.26 53.23 9.67
CA ASP A 429 -9.43 51.97 8.93
C ASP A 429 -8.68 51.95 7.59
N THR A 430 -8.21 53.10 7.10
CA THR A 430 -7.29 53.16 5.94
C THR A 430 -5.84 52.83 6.27
N PHE A 431 -5.43 52.88 7.55
CA PHE A 431 -4.02 52.74 7.94
C PHE A 431 -3.52 51.30 7.73
N PRO A 432 -2.28 51.08 7.24
CA PRO A 432 -1.76 49.73 6.95
C PRO A 432 -1.85 48.76 8.14
N LEU A 433 -1.33 49.14 9.31
CA LEU A 433 -1.43 48.33 10.54
C LEU A 433 -2.89 48.06 10.95
N ARG A 434 -3.81 48.98 10.64
CA ARG A 434 -5.22 48.79 10.99
C ARG A 434 -5.87 47.70 10.15
N LYS A 435 -5.49 47.56 8.87
CA LYS A 435 -6.02 46.52 7.99
C LYS A 435 -5.68 45.11 8.50
N GLU A 436 -4.47 44.91 9.02
CA GLU A 436 -4.06 43.64 9.63
C GLU A 436 -4.85 43.36 10.91
N GLU A 437 -5.04 44.38 11.78
CA GLU A 437 -5.87 44.28 12.98
C GLU A 437 -7.33 43.88 12.64
N MET A 438 -7.88 44.39 11.54
CA MET A 438 -9.26 44.09 11.10
C MET A 438 -9.43 42.61 10.72
N VAL A 439 -8.45 42.02 10.04
CA VAL A 439 -8.49 40.61 9.63
C VAL A 439 -8.54 39.72 10.88
N LEU A 440 -7.67 39.98 11.85
CA LEU A 440 -7.63 39.23 13.11
C LEU A 440 -8.94 39.38 13.92
N GLN A 441 -9.50 40.59 13.97
CA GLN A 441 -10.77 40.85 14.66
C GLN A 441 -11.95 40.13 14.00
N ALA A 442 -12.00 40.09 12.65
CA ALA A 442 -13.05 39.43 11.89
C ALA A 442 -13.03 37.91 12.07
N GLU A 443 -11.84 37.28 12.07
CA GLU A 443 -11.68 35.85 12.33
C GLU A 443 -12.24 35.43 13.71
N MET A 444 -12.25 36.35 14.68
CA MET A 444 -12.70 36.10 16.04
C MET A 444 -14.13 36.61 16.33
N GLY A 445 -14.83 37.15 15.34
CA GLY A 445 -16.21 37.62 15.48
C GLY A 445 -16.36 38.87 16.36
N GLN A 446 -15.29 39.64 16.58
CA GLN A 446 -15.38 40.90 17.33
C GLN A 446 -16.02 41.98 16.48
N THR A 447 -17.21 42.42 16.91
CA THR A 447 -17.90 43.57 16.33
C THR A 447 -18.44 44.44 17.45
N CYS A 448 -18.48 45.75 17.23
CA CYS A 448 -19.33 46.61 18.05
C CYS A 448 -20.74 46.48 17.49
N SER A 449 -21.64 45.86 18.24
CA SER A 449 -23.07 46.02 18.00
C SER A 449 -23.43 47.49 18.21
N THR A 450 -23.87 48.14 17.13
CA THR A 450 -24.27 49.55 17.07
C THR A 450 -25.45 49.87 17.96
#